data_AF-A0A4R3YEI9-F1
#
_entry.id   AF-A0A4R3YEI9-F1
#
_cell.length_a   1.000
_cell.length_b   1.000
_cell.length_c   1.000
_cell.angle_alpha   90.00
_cell.angle_beta   90.00
_cell.angle_gamma   90.00
#
_symmetry.space_group_name_H-M   'P 1'
#
loop_
_entity.id
_entity.type
_entity.pdbx_description
1 polymer ?
#
loop_
_entity_poly.entity_id
_entity_poly.type
_entity_poly.pdbx_seq_one_letter_code
_entity_poly.pdbx_strand_id
1 'polypeptide(L)'
;MNISKKVMFAAIAIAVMLSGCATPPPKEAIKKTYAVQGQKLELGGTYQPKSKELIITINNEPIMKGTFPPFTPTMKLNGKYKNFQISGDCYFGSVLGSQKGLVGIIAGAVQSGNSKTSDKCDMLVDSKAADSLYF
;
A
#
# COMPACT_ATOMS: atom_id res chain seq x y z
N MET A 1 25.54 -61.85 -18.01
CA MET A 1 26.76 -61.03 -18.14
C MET A 1 26.43 -59.79 -18.97
N ASN A 2 26.48 -58.62 -18.33
CA ASN A 2 26.63 -57.23 -18.81
C ASN A 2 26.02 -56.72 -20.14
N ILE A 3 25.04 -55.82 -19.97
CA ILE A 3 24.99 -54.38 -20.36
C ILE A 3 25.75 -53.94 -21.63
N SER A 4 25.01 -53.34 -22.58
CA SER A 4 25.32 -52.04 -23.25
C SER A 4 24.34 -51.80 -24.42
N LYS A 5 23.87 -50.62 -24.82
CA LYS A 5 23.90 -49.21 -24.37
C LYS A 5 23.12 -48.43 -25.47
N LYS A 6 22.48 -47.31 -25.11
CA LYS A 6 21.88 -46.25 -25.99
C LYS A 6 20.47 -46.64 -26.50
N VAL A 7 19.41 -45.84 -26.36
CA VAL A 7 19.16 -44.47 -26.86
C VAL A 7 18.04 -43.88 -25.97
N MET A 8 18.28 -42.85 -25.16
CA MET A 8 18.12 -41.41 -25.43
C MET A 8 16.65 -40.89 -25.45
N PHE A 9 16.28 -40.23 -24.33
CA PHE A 9 15.40 -39.05 -24.12
C PHE A 9 13.99 -38.96 -24.75
N ALA A 10 12.98 -38.73 -23.89
CA ALA A 10 12.07 -37.57 -23.97
C ALA A 10 11.14 -37.50 -22.73
N ALA A 11 11.53 -36.77 -21.69
CA ALA A 11 10.60 -36.32 -20.66
C ALA A 11 10.24 -34.86 -20.97
N ILE A 12 9.15 -34.65 -21.71
CA ILE A 12 8.56 -33.32 -21.90
C ILE A 12 7.76 -32.99 -20.63
N ALA A 13 8.41 -32.35 -19.66
CA ALA A 13 7.72 -31.70 -18.56
C ALA A 13 7.11 -30.40 -19.09
N ILE A 14 5.82 -30.41 -19.39
CA ILE A 14 5.05 -29.20 -19.67
C ILE A 14 4.89 -28.45 -18.35
N ALA A 15 5.86 -27.58 -18.05
CA ALA A 15 5.71 -26.58 -17.00
C ALA A 15 4.76 -25.49 -17.52
N VAL A 16 3.46 -25.65 -17.28
CA VAL A 16 2.50 -24.56 -17.43
C VAL A 16 2.85 -23.53 -16.38
N MET A 17 3.70 -22.55 -16.73
CA MET A 17 3.88 -21.37 -15.91
C MET A 17 2.53 -20.64 -15.91
N LEU A 18 1.78 -20.82 -14.83
CA LEU A 18 0.69 -19.95 -14.46
C LEU A 18 1.31 -18.56 -14.29
N SER A 19 1.32 -17.77 -15.37
CA SER A 19 1.52 -16.33 -15.33
C SER A 19 0.28 -15.73 -14.65
N GLY A 20 0.15 -15.98 -13.35
CA GLY A 20 -0.83 -15.32 -12.52
C GLY A 20 -0.56 -13.83 -12.61
N CYS A 21 -1.53 -13.07 -13.11
CA CYS A 21 -1.48 -11.61 -13.10
C CYS A 21 -1.14 -11.15 -11.68
N ALA A 22 0.10 -10.75 -11.45
CA ALA A 22 0.55 -10.27 -10.16
C ALA A 22 -0.19 -8.97 -9.86
N THR A 23 -1.27 -9.07 -9.07
CA THR A 23 -1.93 -7.88 -8.53
C THR A 23 -0.92 -7.19 -7.63
N PRO A 24 -0.70 -5.87 -7.76
CA PRO A 24 0.21 -5.16 -6.89
C PRO A 24 -0.13 -5.45 -5.43
N PRO A 25 0.85 -5.83 -4.59
CA PRO A 25 0.58 -6.09 -3.19
C PRO A 25 0.06 -4.81 -2.51
N PRO A 26 -0.72 -4.95 -1.43
CA PRO A 26 -1.05 -3.82 -0.58
C PRO A 26 0.24 -3.14 -0.07
N LYS A 27 0.18 -1.83 0.07
CA LYS A 27 1.22 -1.03 0.72
C LYS A 27 0.87 -0.86 2.19
N GLU A 28 1.80 -1.17 3.07
CA GLU A 28 1.65 -1.00 4.52
C GLU A 28 2.30 0.30 4.96
N ALA A 29 1.64 1.05 5.83
CA ALA A 29 2.20 2.25 6.41
C ALA A 29 3.32 1.94 7.41
N ILE A 30 4.33 2.81 7.48
CA ILE A 30 5.27 2.82 8.60
C ILE A 30 4.50 3.21 9.86
N LYS A 31 4.33 2.26 10.77
CA LYS A 31 3.59 2.44 12.02
C LYS A 31 4.18 3.56 12.87
N LYS A 32 3.32 4.39 13.46
CA LYS A 32 3.70 5.49 14.35
C LYS A 32 3.05 5.36 15.71
N THR A 33 3.81 5.64 16.76
CA THR A 33 3.28 5.71 18.11
C THR A 33 2.87 7.15 18.42
N TYR A 34 1.68 7.32 18.99
CA TYR A 34 1.21 8.59 19.52
C TYR A 34 0.72 8.42 20.96
N ALA A 35 1.12 9.32 21.86
CA ALA A 35 0.68 9.29 23.25
C ALA A 35 -0.37 10.37 23.51
N VAL A 36 -1.54 9.99 24.03
CA VAL A 36 -2.65 10.90 24.32
C VAL A 36 -3.38 10.47 25.58
N GLN A 37 -3.61 11.40 26.50
CA GLN A 37 -4.33 11.15 27.77
C GLN A 37 -3.82 9.89 28.52
N GLY A 38 -2.49 9.69 28.57
CA GLY A 38 -1.86 8.53 29.21
C GLY A 38 -2.00 7.21 28.45
N GLN A 39 -2.63 7.19 27.27
CA GLN A 39 -2.75 6.02 26.41
C GLN A 39 -1.75 6.11 25.25
N LYS A 40 -1.21 4.95 24.86
CA LYS A 40 -0.37 4.79 23.68
C LYS A 40 -1.22 4.26 22.53
N LEU A 41 -1.26 4.99 21.41
CA LEU A 41 -1.92 4.60 20.18
C LEU A 41 -0.85 4.23 19.14
N GLU A 42 -0.98 3.07 18.51
CA GLU A 42 -0.19 2.69 17.33
C GLU A 42 -1.00 3.00 16.06
N LEU A 43 -0.67 4.11 15.40
CA LEU A 43 -1.25 4.51 14.12
C LEU A 43 -0.64 3.66 12.99
N GLY A 44 -1.49 3.09 12.14
CA GLY A 44 -1.07 2.34 10.97
C GLY A 44 -2.09 2.42 9.84
N GLY A 45 -1.88 1.65 8.79
CA GLY A 45 -2.82 1.56 7.69
C GLY A 45 -2.29 0.75 6.52
N THR A 46 -3.20 0.41 5.63
CA THR A 46 -2.93 -0.38 4.43
C THR A 46 -3.61 0.28 3.23
N TYR A 47 -2.91 0.36 2.09
CA TYR A 47 -3.44 0.86 0.83
C TYR A 47 -3.39 -0.23 -0.24
N GLN A 48 -4.52 -0.51 -0.89
CA GLN A 48 -4.62 -1.47 -1.98
C GLN A 48 -4.59 -0.73 -3.33
N PRO A 49 -3.50 -0.81 -4.13
CA PRO A 49 -3.38 -0.01 -5.36
C PRO A 49 -4.43 -0.32 -6.43
N LYS A 50 -4.92 -1.57 -6.48
CA LYS A 50 -5.89 -2.02 -7.49
C LYS A 50 -7.29 -1.46 -7.24
N SER A 51 -7.79 -1.57 -6.01
CA SER A 51 -9.10 -1.03 -5.62
C SER A 51 -9.03 0.44 -5.23
N LYS A 52 -7.82 0.99 -5.06
CA LYS A 52 -7.55 2.34 -4.51
C LYS A 52 -8.16 2.52 -3.12
N GLU A 53 -8.27 1.43 -2.39
CA GLU A 53 -8.83 1.39 -1.05
C GLU A 53 -7.74 1.69 -0.04
N LEU A 54 -8.03 2.55 0.93
CA LEU A 54 -7.20 2.88 2.06
C LEU A 54 -7.94 2.50 3.35
N ILE A 55 -7.25 1.79 4.23
CA ILE A 55 -7.70 1.46 5.58
C ILE A 55 -6.71 2.07 6.56
N ILE A 56 -7.20 2.78 7.56
CA ILE A 56 -6.40 3.27 8.69
C ILE A 56 -6.69 2.44 9.91
N THR A 57 -5.65 2.09 10.65
CA THR A 57 -5.73 1.27 11.86
C THR A 57 -5.20 2.02 13.08
N ILE A 58 -5.75 1.69 14.24
CA ILE A 58 -5.20 2.03 15.56
C ILE A 58 -5.00 0.74 16.31
N ASN A 59 -3.79 0.46 16.79
CA ASN A 59 -3.44 -0.79 17.47
C ASN A 59 -3.83 -2.04 16.63
N ASN A 60 -3.67 -1.95 15.30
CA ASN A 60 -4.08 -2.96 14.31
C ASN A 60 -5.59 -3.16 14.13
N GLU A 61 -6.43 -2.37 14.79
CA GLU A 61 -7.88 -2.38 14.56
C GLU A 61 -8.25 -1.38 13.46
N PRO A 62 -8.98 -1.77 12.41
CA PRO A 62 -9.42 -0.85 11.36
C PRO A 62 -10.49 0.10 11.88
N ILE A 63 -10.22 1.40 11.80
CA ILE A 63 -11.13 2.45 12.32
C ILE A 63 -11.71 3.34 11.23
N MET A 64 -11.05 3.40 10.07
CA MET A 64 -11.48 4.20 8.93
C MET A 64 -11.15 3.46 7.64
N LYS A 65 -12.04 3.59 6.66
CA LYS A 65 -11.88 3.00 5.34
C LYS A 65 -12.45 3.96 4.30
N GLY A 66 -11.77 4.10 3.18
CA GLY A 66 -12.24 4.88 2.05
C GLY A 66 -11.57 4.45 0.75
N THR A 67 -12.15 4.86 -0.36
CA THR A 67 -11.63 4.55 -1.70
C THR A 67 -11.42 5.84 -2.45
N PHE A 68 -10.22 6.02 -2.99
CA PHE A 68 -9.92 7.20 -3.82
C PHE A 68 -10.71 7.13 -5.12
N PRO A 69 -11.50 8.17 -5.46
CA PRO A 69 -12.12 8.28 -6.77
C PRO A 69 -11.07 8.31 -7.89
N PRO A 70 -11.44 7.96 -9.13
CA PRO A 70 -10.57 8.18 -10.28
C PRO A 70 -10.04 9.62 -10.34
N PHE A 71 -8.75 9.77 -10.64
CA PHE A 71 -8.06 11.07 -10.79
C PHE A 71 -8.08 12.00 -9.56
N THR A 72 -8.57 11.54 -8.41
CA THR A 72 -8.66 12.34 -7.19
C THR A 72 -7.68 11.77 -6.16
N PRO A 73 -6.47 12.33 -6.03
CA PRO A 73 -5.43 11.78 -5.16
C PRO A 73 -5.61 12.15 -3.69
N THR A 74 -6.58 13.00 -3.36
CA THR A 74 -6.83 13.48 -2.00
C THR A 74 -8.07 12.83 -1.40
N MET A 75 -8.02 12.48 -0.12
CA MET A 75 -9.17 11.97 0.62
C MET A 75 -9.08 12.40 2.09
N LYS A 76 -10.23 12.81 2.64
CA LYS A 76 -10.37 13.04 4.08
C LYS A 76 -11.08 11.85 4.70
N LEU A 77 -10.51 11.32 5.77
CA LEU A 77 -11.11 10.25 6.57
C LEU A 77 -11.42 10.78 7.97
N ASN A 78 -12.55 10.36 8.52
CA ASN A 78 -12.96 10.67 9.88
C ASN A 78 -13.50 9.39 10.53
N GLY A 79 -13.13 9.17 11.78
CA GLY A 79 -13.53 8.00 12.56
C GLY A 79 -13.38 8.26 14.05
N LYS A 80 -13.74 7.28 14.85
CA LYS A 80 -13.55 7.33 16.31
C LYS A 80 -12.85 6.06 16.77
N TYR A 81 -11.93 6.21 17.71
CA TYR A 81 -11.31 5.10 18.40
C TYR A 81 -11.46 5.32 19.90
N LYS A 82 -12.29 4.50 20.56
CA LYS A 82 -12.71 4.71 21.94
C LYS A 82 -13.30 6.13 22.11
N ASN A 83 -12.67 6.96 22.93
CA ASN A 83 -13.11 8.33 23.21
C ASN A 83 -12.38 9.39 22.36
N PHE A 84 -11.53 8.97 21.43
CA PHE A 84 -10.73 9.89 20.60
C PHE A 84 -11.37 10.04 19.22
N GLN A 85 -11.49 11.29 18.77
CA GLN A 85 -11.79 11.59 17.38
C GLN A 85 -10.51 11.39 16.57
N ILE A 86 -10.57 10.55 15.54
CA ILE A 86 -9.45 10.32 14.63
C ILE A 86 -9.82 10.88 13.27
N SER A 87 -8.93 11.63 12.66
CA SER A 87 -9.08 12.07 11.28
C SER A 87 -7.78 11.95 10.51
N GLY A 88 -7.87 11.80 9.20
CA GLY A 88 -6.72 11.70 8.31
C GLY A 88 -6.93 12.55 7.07
N ASP A 89 -5.97 13.43 6.77
CA ASP A 89 -5.87 14.15 5.50
C ASP A 89 -4.87 13.40 4.61
N CYS A 90 -5.36 12.66 3.63
CA CYS A 90 -4.56 11.75 2.82
C CYS A 90 -4.32 12.28 1.41
N TYR A 91 -3.10 12.10 0.91
CA TYR A 91 -2.70 12.35 -0.46
C TYR A 91 -1.93 11.15 -1.02
N PHE A 92 -2.42 10.57 -2.11
CA PHE A 92 -1.85 9.39 -2.77
C PHE A 92 -1.57 9.70 -4.23
N GLY A 93 -0.32 10.11 -4.52
CA GLY A 93 0.13 10.35 -5.89
C GLY A 93 0.08 9.09 -6.76
N SER A 94 0.12 7.90 -6.15
CA SER A 94 -0.07 6.63 -6.86
C SER A 94 -1.45 6.48 -7.49
N VAL A 95 -2.49 7.20 -7.02
CA VAL A 95 -3.82 7.24 -7.65
C VAL A 95 -3.75 7.82 -9.07
N LEU A 96 -2.84 8.78 -9.30
CA LEU A 96 -2.53 9.35 -10.61
C LEU A 96 -1.53 8.46 -11.37
N GLY A 97 -0.59 7.86 -10.65
CA GLY A 97 0.45 6.96 -11.18
C GLY A 97 -0.07 5.65 -11.76
N SER A 98 -1.14 5.08 -11.19
CA SER A 98 -1.71 3.78 -11.60
C SER A 98 -2.36 3.78 -12.99
N GLN A 99 -2.48 4.95 -13.63
CA GLN A 99 -2.97 5.10 -15.01
C GLN A 99 -1.85 5.35 -16.03
N LYS A 100 -0.57 5.33 -15.60
CA LYS A 100 0.62 5.63 -16.42
C LYS A 100 1.05 4.53 -17.40
N GLY A 101 0.11 3.89 -18.09
CA GLY A 101 0.43 3.28 -19.40
C GLY A 101 0.87 4.33 -20.43
N LEU A 102 0.49 5.60 -20.23
CA LEU A 102 0.72 6.73 -21.14
C LEU A 102 1.86 7.70 -20.73
N VAL A 103 2.38 7.64 -19.49
CA VAL A 103 3.36 8.63 -18.95
C VAL A 103 4.65 7.94 -18.44
N GLY A 104 4.80 6.63 -18.67
CA GLY A 104 5.79 5.77 -18.02
C GLY A 104 7.27 6.04 -18.37
N ILE A 105 7.58 6.77 -19.44
CA ILE A 105 8.96 6.87 -19.95
C ILE A 105 9.72 8.08 -19.36
N ILE A 106 9.02 9.15 -18.95
CA ILE A 106 9.66 10.40 -18.53
C ILE A 106 9.84 10.49 -17.00
N ALA A 107 9.07 9.71 -16.22
CA ALA A 107 9.16 9.71 -14.76
C ALA A 107 10.31 8.87 -14.17
N GLY A 108 10.93 7.99 -14.97
CA GLY A 108 11.96 7.05 -14.51
C GLY A 108 13.25 7.72 -14.03
N ALA A 109 13.55 8.93 -14.52
CA ALA A 109 14.80 9.63 -14.19
C ALA A 109 14.72 10.54 -12.95
N VAL A 110 13.52 10.95 -12.52
CA VAL A 110 13.36 11.87 -11.36
C VAL A 110 13.05 11.10 -10.07
N GLN A 111 12.58 9.86 -10.16
CA GLN A 111 12.20 9.06 -9.00
C GLN A 111 13.38 8.35 -8.31
N SER A 112 14.59 8.30 -8.91
CA SER A 112 15.76 7.66 -8.30
C SER A 112 16.47 8.54 -7.26
N GLY A 113 16.14 9.83 -7.15
CA GLY A 113 16.79 10.77 -6.23
C GLY A 113 16.05 11.05 -4.93
N ASN A 114 14.76 10.68 -4.82
CA ASN A 114 13.93 10.95 -3.64
C ASN A 114 12.93 9.82 -3.42
N SER A 115 13.41 8.72 -2.83
CA SER A 115 12.71 7.45 -2.56
C SER A 115 11.54 7.54 -1.57
N LYS A 116 10.71 8.59 -1.63
CA LYS A 116 9.45 8.71 -0.92
C LYS A 116 8.34 8.76 -1.96
N THR A 117 7.64 7.65 -2.12
CA THR A 117 6.30 7.63 -2.69
C THR A 117 5.51 8.77 -2.03
N SER A 118 4.85 9.63 -2.81
CA SER A 118 4.12 10.78 -2.25
C SER A 118 2.82 10.36 -1.53
N ASP A 119 2.68 9.07 -1.19
CA ASP A 119 1.51 8.48 -0.60
C ASP A 119 1.60 8.64 0.91
N LYS A 120 0.78 9.52 1.47
CA LYS A 120 0.79 9.83 2.90
C LYS A 120 -0.59 10.16 3.44
N CYS A 121 -0.74 10.02 4.75
CA CYS A 121 -1.88 10.55 5.51
C CYS A 121 -1.38 11.34 6.70
N ASP A 122 -1.74 12.61 6.79
CA ASP A 122 -1.52 13.43 7.97
C ASP A 122 -2.63 13.14 8.98
N MET A 123 -2.26 12.53 10.10
CA MET A 123 -3.20 12.04 11.11
C MET A 123 -3.43 13.09 12.19
N LEU A 124 -4.68 13.23 12.62
CA LEU A 124 -5.06 14.03 13.76
C LEU A 124 -5.81 13.18 14.79
N VAL A 125 -5.55 13.47 16.06
CA VAL A 125 -6.23 12.89 17.23
C VAL A 125 -6.82 14.04 18.04
N ASP A 126 -8.13 14.05 18.23
CA ASP A 126 -8.89 15.15 18.83
C ASP A 126 -8.56 16.52 18.20
N SER A 127 -8.47 16.55 16.87
CA SER A 127 -8.10 17.73 16.07
C SER A 127 -6.67 18.26 16.28
N LYS A 128 -5.82 17.53 17.01
CA LYS A 128 -4.39 17.84 17.17
C LYS A 128 -3.57 16.98 16.22
N ALA A 129 -2.55 17.57 15.61
CA ALA A 129 -1.62 16.83 14.76
C ALA A 129 -0.92 15.72 15.56
N ALA A 130 -0.99 14.48 15.04
CA ALA A 130 -0.36 13.32 15.64
C ALA A 130 0.95 12.96 14.92
N ASP A 131 0.87 12.48 13.67
CA ASP A 131 2.03 12.21 12.80
C ASP A 131 1.53 11.99 11.35
N SER A 132 2.46 11.87 10.40
CA SER A 132 2.18 11.46 9.03
C SER A 132 2.51 9.97 8.85
N LEU A 133 1.53 9.20 8.36
CA LEU A 133 1.72 7.84 7.87
C LEU A 133 2.21 7.90 6.42
N TYR A 134 3.27 7.15 6.11
CA TYR A 134 3.82 7.03 4.75
C TYR A 134 3.65 5.59 4.24
N PHE A 135 3.24 5.44 2.99
CA PHE A 135 2.85 4.18 2.34
C PHE A 135 3.69 3.87 1.09
#